data_AF-A0A524FIE2-F1
#
_entry.id   AF-A0A524FIE2-F1
#
_cell.length_a   1.000
_cell.length_b   1.000
_cell.length_c   1.000
_cell.angle_alpha   90.00
_cell.angle_beta   90.00
_cell.angle_gamma   90.00
#
_symmetry.space_group_name_H-M   'P 1'
#
loop_
_entity.id
_entity.type
_entity.pdbx_description
1 polymer ?
#
loop_
_entity_poly.entity_id
_entity_poly.type
_entity_poly.pdbx_seq_one_letter_code
_entity_poly.pdbx_strand_id
1 'polypeptide(L)'
;MKKQASSIKDLIRERIYFFSEVLIVFFGIFIFLIPTVFIPYDESSGTAYGILFYLSRTILAFLAIVAFLYVANFAMEKRKKYLIIETTTSSSKSFRDLFNVKKSNLKYQMLYGVLLLFLVFIPLDYVTYLFLPEMIPFSANSLIISQANVYLGESYLVFIISAVIIQFSVAFYEEAISRGFLTNRGNDYVSKMSAVIISSVFFGMGHFAYIFNLVSLGYPIFLPFIWCIEAIIIGIILSMLVMRRRWIFPVIFAHAINNIISAHALWNYFQGNEFTILATFFYPILLVIGLVLFILNFPLIRDALSIGFKDLKTYFKNNPQIKEPTDHKIIRIMLDVLFGFLIFIIGYFLT
;
A
#
# COMPACT_ATOMS: atom_id res chain seq x y z
N MET A 1 -10.53 15.71 -33.40
CA MET A 1 -9.17 16.29 -33.35
C MET A 1 -8.13 15.16 -33.34
N LYS A 2 -7.21 15.12 -34.31
CA LYS A 2 -6.07 14.17 -34.26
C LYS A 2 -5.16 14.59 -33.09
N LYS A 3 -5.06 13.78 -32.03
CA LYS A 3 -4.08 14.01 -30.96
C LYS A 3 -2.67 13.93 -31.57
N GLN A 4 -1.92 15.01 -31.42
CA GLN A 4 -0.51 15.08 -31.79
C GLN A 4 0.28 14.06 -30.96
N ALA A 5 1.38 13.53 -31.48
CA ALA A 5 2.22 12.60 -30.73
C ALA A 5 2.68 13.27 -29.42
N SER A 6 2.57 12.58 -28.29
CA SER A 6 3.02 13.19 -27.02
C SER A 6 4.53 13.38 -27.07
N SER A 7 4.96 14.60 -26.77
CA SER A 7 6.39 14.88 -26.64
C SER A 7 6.90 14.32 -25.30
N ILE A 8 8.21 14.05 -25.20
CA ILE A 8 8.86 13.73 -23.91
C ILE A 8 8.57 14.82 -22.88
N LYS A 9 8.49 16.09 -23.33
CA LYS A 9 8.14 17.23 -22.48
C LYS A 9 6.76 17.06 -21.84
N ASP A 10 5.79 16.50 -22.56
CA ASP A 10 4.46 16.26 -22.02
C ASP A 10 4.47 15.16 -20.95
N LEU A 11 5.20 14.06 -21.20
CA LEU A 11 5.35 12.96 -20.23
C LEU A 11 5.97 13.44 -18.90
N ILE A 12 7.05 14.23 -18.98
CA ILE A 12 7.71 14.82 -17.81
C ILE A 12 6.76 15.79 -17.11
N ARG A 13 6.10 16.65 -17.89
CA ARG A 13 5.18 17.67 -17.38
C ARG A 13 4.06 17.03 -16.55
N GLU A 14 3.33 16.05 -17.09
CA GLU A 14 2.26 15.33 -16.37
C GLU A 14 2.71 14.84 -14.99
N ARG A 15 3.91 14.27 -14.90
CA ARG A 15 4.47 13.72 -13.65
C ARG A 15 4.90 14.80 -12.68
N ILE A 16 5.50 15.89 -13.15
CA ILE A 16 5.83 17.06 -12.31
C ILE A 16 4.54 17.65 -11.70
N TYR A 17 3.45 17.70 -12.48
CA TYR A 17 2.17 18.18 -11.97
C TYR A 17 1.59 17.26 -10.89
N PHE A 18 1.57 15.95 -11.15
CA PHE A 18 1.16 14.98 -10.14
C PHE A 18 2.02 15.11 -8.87
N PHE A 19 3.35 15.15 -9.03
CA PHE A 19 4.30 15.31 -7.93
C PHE A 19 4.09 16.59 -7.13
N SER A 20 3.70 17.69 -7.78
CA SER A 20 3.37 18.94 -7.09
C SER A 20 2.13 18.80 -6.20
N GLU A 21 1.09 18.09 -6.66
CA GLU A 21 -0.09 17.77 -5.82
C GLU A 21 0.31 16.85 -4.66
N VAL A 22 1.19 15.87 -4.91
CA VAL A 22 1.75 14.99 -3.87
C VAL A 22 2.51 15.78 -2.80
N LEU A 23 3.36 16.73 -3.17
CA LEU A 23 4.08 17.58 -2.23
C LEU A 23 3.13 18.36 -1.31
N ILE A 24 2.07 18.96 -1.87
CA ILE A 24 1.07 19.70 -1.09
C ILE A 24 0.38 18.77 -0.08
N VAL A 25 -0.02 17.56 -0.50
CA VAL A 25 -0.71 16.61 0.37
C VAL A 25 0.20 16.04 1.45
N PHE A 26 1.43 15.64 1.11
CA PHE A 26 2.39 15.13 2.10
C PHE A 26 2.81 16.19 3.12
N PHE A 27 2.98 17.44 2.70
CA PHE A 27 3.18 18.55 3.63
C PHE A 27 1.99 18.74 4.58
N GLY A 28 0.77 18.54 4.06
CA GLY A 28 -0.43 18.52 4.89
C GLY A 28 -0.46 17.38 5.91
N ILE A 29 -0.10 16.18 5.48
CA ILE A 29 0.02 15.01 6.37
C ILE A 29 1.04 15.31 7.47
N PHE A 30 2.23 15.81 7.12
CA PHE A 30 3.25 16.22 8.09
C PHE A 30 2.69 17.17 9.15
N ILE A 31 2.04 18.27 8.74
CA ILE A 31 1.45 19.24 9.68
C ILE A 31 0.44 18.57 10.61
N PHE A 32 -0.44 17.74 10.07
CA PHE A 32 -1.47 17.06 10.84
C PHE A 32 -0.91 15.97 11.76
N LEU A 33 0.29 15.45 11.50
CA LEU A 33 0.96 14.47 12.35
C LEU A 33 1.83 15.10 13.44
N ILE A 34 2.10 16.42 13.42
CA ILE A 34 2.82 17.10 14.52
C ILE A 34 2.23 16.77 15.92
N PRO A 35 0.90 16.76 16.12
CA PRO A 35 0.30 16.38 17.39
C PRO A 35 0.69 14.99 17.91
N THR A 36 1.01 14.01 17.04
CA THR A 36 1.36 12.65 17.49
C THR A 36 2.71 12.61 18.20
N VAL A 37 3.58 13.61 17.97
CA VAL A 37 4.87 13.77 18.69
C VAL A 37 4.65 14.06 20.17
N PHE A 38 3.51 14.66 20.54
CA PHE A 38 3.18 15.01 21.91
C PHE A 38 2.37 13.94 22.65
N ILE A 39 2.12 12.78 22.03
CA ILE A 39 1.52 11.65 22.74
C ILE A 39 2.54 11.17 23.78
N PRO A 40 2.26 11.28 25.09
CA PRO A 40 3.23 10.93 26.11
C PRO A 40 3.55 9.43 26.02
N TYR A 41 4.84 9.12 25.96
CA TYR A 41 5.33 7.77 26.13
C TYR A 41 5.69 7.57 27.61
N ASP A 42 5.02 6.62 28.24
CA ASP A 42 5.38 6.09 29.55
C ASP A 42 5.66 4.60 29.36
N GLU A 43 6.84 4.14 29.77
CA GLU A 43 7.30 2.75 29.65
C GLU A 43 6.30 1.77 30.26
N SER A 44 5.60 2.16 31.33
CA SER A 44 4.56 1.33 31.96
C SER A 44 3.28 1.17 31.12
N SER A 45 3.15 1.96 30.05
CA SER A 45 1.97 2.05 29.18
C SER A 45 2.28 1.79 27.71
N GLY A 46 3.44 1.22 27.37
CA GLY A 46 3.95 1.11 26.00
C GLY A 46 2.95 0.55 24.97
N THR A 47 2.13 -0.43 25.36
CA THR A 47 1.06 -0.96 24.50
C THR A 47 -0.07 0.03 24.24
N ALA A 48 -0.50 0.79 25.26
CA ALA A 48 -1.51 1.84 25.10
C ALA A 48 -0.98 2.99 24.22
N TYR A 49 0.30 3.32 24.35
CA TYR A 49 0.98 4.28 23.46
C TYR A 49 0.90 3.82 21.99
N GLY A 50 1.25 2.56 21.69
CA GLY A 50 1.18 2.03 20.32
C GLY A 50 -0.22 2.14 19.71
N ILE A 51 -1.25 1.76 20.46
CA ILE A 51 -2.66 1.88 20.04
C ILE A 51 -3.01 3.35 19.73
N LEU A 52 -2.75 4.26 20.67
CA LEU A 52 -3.08 5.68 20.53
C LEU A 52 -2.32 6.32 19.37
N PHE A 53 -1.04 5.99 19.21
CA PHE A 53 -0.18 6.50 18.15
C PHE A 53 -0.72 6.11 16.77
N TYR A 54 -0.92 4.81 16.51
CA TYR A 54 -1.37 4.35 15.20
C TYR A 54 -2.81 4.78 14.87
N LEU A 55 -3.71 4.78 15.86
CA LEU A 55 -5.07 5.26 15.68
C LEU A 55 -5.09 6.76 15.33
N SER A 56 -4.34 7.57 16.09
CA SER A 56 -4.25 9.02 15.86
C SER A 56 -3.63 9.31 14.50
N ARG A 57 -2.52 8.65 14.15
CA ARG A 57 -1.85 8.78 12.85
C ARG A 57 -2.82 8.52 11.70
N THR A 58 -3.63 7.47 11.82
CA THR A 58 -4.62 7.09 10.80
C THR A 58 -5.69 8.16 10.60
N ILE A 59 -6.29 8.63 11.69
CA ILE A 59 -7.34 9.67 11.65
C ILE A 59 -6.76 10.98 11.08
N LEU A 60 -5.63 11.43 11.60
CA LEU A 60 -5.01 12.69 11.23
C LEU A 60 -4.55 12.68 9.77
N ALA A 61 -3.92 11.61 9.30
CA ALA A 61 -3.52 11.49 7.90
C ALA A 61 -4.72 11.47 6.95
N PHE A 62 -5.80 10.77 7.28
CA PHE A 62 -7.02 10.76 6.46
C PHE A 62 -7.62 12.17 6.34
N LEU A 63 -7.74 12.88 7.47
CA LEU A 63 -8.23 14.26 7.48
C LEU A 63 -7.31 15.20 6.68
N ALA A 64 -6.00 15.03 6.82
CA ALA A 64 -5.00 15.79 6.10
C ALA A 64 -5.13 15.60 4.58
N ILE A 65 -5.27 14.36 4.10
CA ILE A 65 -5.44 14.07 2.67
C ILE A 65 -6.71 14.76 2.14
N VAL A 66 -7.83 14.65 2.86
CA VAL A 66 -9.10 15.29 2.43
C VAL A 66 -8.96 16.81 2.35
N ALA A 67 -8.38 17.43 3.39
CA ALA A 67 -8.20 18.88 3.46
C ALA A 67 -7.21 19.39 2.42
N PHE A 68 -6.05 18.76 2.28
CA PHE A 68 -4.99 19.23 1.38
C PHE A 68 -5.25 18.88 -0.09
N LEU A 69 -6.10 17.89 -0.39
CA LEU A 69 -6.65 17.74 -1.75
C LEU A 69 -7.54 18.92 -2.15
N TYR A 70 -8.26 19.51 -1.20
CA TYR A 70 -9.04 20.74 -1.46
C TYR A 70 -8.10 21.93 -1.68
N VAL A 71 -7.07 22.08 -0.85
CA VAL A 71 -6.04 23.12 -1.01
C VAL A 71 -5.30 22.97 -2.35
N ALA A 72 -4.89 21.76 -2.71
CA ALA A 72 -4.21 21.48 -3.98
C ALA A 72 -5.10 21.80 -5.19
N ASN A 73 -6.41 21.49 -5.12
CA ASN A 73 -7.34 21.88 -6.17
C ASN A 73 -7.39 23.39 -6.36
N PHE A 74 -7.46 24.16 -5.27
CA PHE A 74 -7.47 25.61 -5.31
C PHE A 74 -6.14 26.17 -5.85
N ALA A 75 -5.00 25.70 -5.30
CA ALA A 75 -3.67 26.17 -5.69
C ALA A 75 -3.31 25.86 -7.14
N MET A 76 -3.84 24.77 -7.70
CA MET A 76 -3.48 24.26 -9.03
C MET A 76 -4.57 24.48 -10.09
N GLU A 77 -5.70 25.14 -9.76
CA GLU A 77 -6.89 25.23 -10.61
C GLU A 77 -6.58 25.72 -12.04
N LYS A 78 -5.81 26.81 -12.16
CA LYS A 78 -5.43 27.40 -13.46
C LYS A 78 -4.66 26.43 -14.35
N ARG A 79 -3.89 25.52 -13.74
CA ARG A 79 -3.02 24.57 -14.45
C ARG A 79 -3.75 23.27 -14.78
N LYS A 80 -4.75 22.86 -13.98
CA LYS A 80 -5.54 21.63 -14.21
C LYS A 80 -6.35 21.67 -15.50
N LYS A 81 -6.86 22.84 -15.90
CA LYS A 81 -7.66 23.03 -17.13
C LYS A 81 -6.96 22.59 -18.42
N TYR A 82 -5.64 22.47 -18.42
CA TYR A 82 -4.84 22.11 -19.60
C TYR A 82 -4.42 20.64 -19.66
N LEU A 83 -4.56 19.88 -18.56
CA LEU A 83 -3.96 18.55 -18.41
C LEU A 83 -4.94 17.47 -18.00
N ILE A 84 -5.90 17.80 -17.13
CA ILE A 84 -6.88 16.83 -16.63
C ILE A 84 -8.11 16.94 -17.52
N ILE A 85 -8.52 15.81 -18.12
CA ILE A 85 -9.81 15.68 -18.80
C ILE A 85 -10.89 16.05 -17.77
N GLU A 86 -11.74 17.04 -18.06
CA GLU A 86 -12.75 17.56 -17.12
C GLU A 86 -13.40 16.45 -16.28
N THR A 87 -12.95 16.31 -15.03
CA THR A 87 -13.60 15.44 -14.05
C THR A 87 -14.69 16.26 -13.37
N THR A 88 -15.94 15.82 -13.48
CA THR A 88 -17.09 16.49 -12.86
C THR A 88 -17.08 16.43 -11.32
N THR A 89 -16.19 15.63 -10.72
CA THR A 89 -16.07 15.43 -9.27
C THR A 89 -14.79 16.03 -8.72
N SER A 90 -14.86 16.73 -7.58
CA SER A 90 -13.67 17.25 -6.90
C SER A 90 -12.76 16.12 -6.40
N SER A 91 -11.45 16.36 -6.38
CA SER A 91 -10.43 15.38 -5.95
C SER A 91 -10.68 14.79 -4.56
N SER A 92 -11.09 15.63 -3.60
CA SER A 92 -11.41 15.20 -2.23
C SER A 92 -12.68 14.34 -2.16
N LYS A 93 -13.67 14.61 -3.03
CA LYS A 93 -14.86 13.75 -3.16
C LYS A 93 -14.48 12.40 -3.78
N SER A 94 -13.72 12.41 -4.87
CA SER A 94 -13.22 11.18 -5.52
C SER A 94 -12.43 10.29 -4.55
N PHE A 95 -11.61 10.89 -3.67
CA PHE A 95 -10.91 10.17 -2.59
C PHE A 95 -11.88 9.53 -1.60
N ARG A 96 -12.80 10.31 -1.02
CA ARG A 96 -13.76 9.82 -0.01
C ARG A 96 -14.71 8.76 -0.56
N ASP A 97 -15.12 8.89 -1.82
CA ASP A 97 -16.04 7.96 -2.46
C ASP A 97 -15.48 6.52 -2.52
N LEU A 98 -14.15 6.34 -2.48
CA LEU A 98 -13.51 5.02 -2.42
C LEU A 98 -13.78 4.26 -1.10
N PHE A 99 -14.03 4.99 -0.01
CA PHE A 99 -14.28 4.45 1.32
C PHE A 99 -15.77 4.17 1.57
N ASN A 100 -16.64 4.47 0.60
CA ASN A 100 -18.07 4.27 0.74
C ASN A 100 -18.44 2.79 0.62
N VAL A 101 -18.83 2.17 1.73
CA VAL A 101 -19.32 0.79 1.78
C VAL A 101 -20.85 0.79 1.82
N LYS A 102 -21.47 0.40 0.71
CA LYS A 102 -22.93 0.29 0.61
C LYS A 102 -23.38 -1.10 1.04
N LYS A 103 -24.52 -1.20 1.71
CA LYS A 103 -25.11 -2.52 2.10
C LYS A 103 -25.27 -3.46 0.90
N SER A 104 -25.58 -2.93 -0.29
CA SER A 104 -25.75 -3.70 -1.53
C SER A 104 -24.46 -4.31 -2.08
N ASN A 105 -23.28 -3.74 -1.77
CA ASN A 105 -22.00 -4.25 -2.25
C ASN A 105 -21.09 -4.82 -1.16
N LEU A 106 -21.44 -4.68 0.13
CA LEU A 106 -20.64 -5.18 1.26
C LEU A 106 -20.27 -6.66 1.12
N LYS A 107 -21.22 -7.53 0.73
CA LYS A 107 -20.95 -8.97 0.51
C LYS A 107 -19.83 -9.19 -0.51
N TYR A 108 -19.85 -8.44 -1.61
CA TYR A 108 -18.81 -8.53 -2.64
C TYR A 108 -17.50 -7.93 -2.14
N GLN A 109 -17.53 -6.80 -1.44
CA GLN A 109 -16.31 -6.21 -0.89
C GLN A 109 -15.62 -7.16 0.11
N MET A 110 -16.38 -7.81 0.98
CA MET A 110 -15.88 -8.85 1.89
C MET A 110 -15.33 -10.06 1.11
N LEU A 111 -16.05 -10.56 0.10
CA LEU A 111 -15.57 -11.69 -0.72
C LEU A 111 -14.22 -11.37 -1.37
N TYR A 112 -14.06 -10.18 -1.95
CA TYR A 112 -12.79 -9.79 -2.58
C TYR A 112 -11.67 -9.65 -1.55
N GLY A 113 -11.95 -9.15 -0.34
CA GLY A 113 -10.97 -9.10 0.75
C GLY A 113 -10.54 -10.49 1.20
N VAL A 114 -11.49 -11.41 1.36
CA VAL A 114 -11.20 -12.82 1.69
C VAL A 114 -10.39 -13.49 0.58
N LEU A 115 -10.74 -13.29 -0.69
CA LEU A 115 -9.98 -13.85 -1.81
C LEU A 115 -8.55 -13.28 -1.89
N LEU A 116 -8.37 -11.97 -1.68
CA LEU A 116 -7.03 -11.38 -1.60
C LEU A 116 -6.20 -11.99 -0.47
N LEU A 117 -6.78 -12.09 0.73
CA LEU A 117 -6.12 -12.65 1.89
C LEU A 117 -5.64 -14.09 1.64
N PHE A 118 -6.55 -14.96 1.23
CA PHE A 118 -6.27 -16.40 1.13
C PHE A 118 -5.53 -16.82 -0.14
N LEU A 119 -5.61 -16.04 -1.23
CA LEU A 119 -5.00 -16.42 -2.52
C LEU A 119 -3.73 -15.64 -2.84
N VAL A 120 -3.48 -14.51 -2.17
CA VAL A 120 -2.32 -13.66 -2.44
C VAL A 120 -1.46 -13.55 -1.20
N PHE A 121 -2.00 -12.98 -0.12
CA PHE A 121 -1.22 -12.66 1.08
C PHE A 121 -0.71 -13.89 1.82
N ILE A 122 -1.61 -14.80 2.24
CA ILE A 122 -1.23 -16.00 3.02
C ILE A 122 -0.23 -16.90 2.27
N PRO A 123 -0.45 -17.24 0.98
CA PRO A 123 0.52 -18.05 0.24
C PRO A 123 1.87 -17.36 0.09
N LEU A 124 1.89 -16.04 -0.09
CA LEU A 124 3.13 -15.28 -0.21
C LEU A 124 3.90 -15.28 1.11
N ASP A 125 3.27 -14.87 2.23
CA ASP A 125 3.89 -14.90 3.56
C ASP A 125 4.41 -16.30 3.90
N TYR A 126 3.63 -17.35 3.62
CA TYR A 126 4.06 -18.73 3.84
C TYR A 126 5.33 -19.08 3.06
N VAL A 127 5.34 -18.80 1.75
CA VAL A 127 6.49 -19.09 0.88
C VAL A 127 7.71 -18.30 1.34
N THR A 128 7.54 -17.01 1.63
CA THR A 128 8.63 -16.13 2.08
C THR A 128 9.22 -16.64 3.39
N TYR A 129 8.40 -16.90 4.40
CA TYR A 129 8.89 -17.35 5.70
C TYR A 129 9.44 -18.78 5.69
N LEU A 130 8.94 -19.64 4.82
CA LEU A 130 9.41 -21.03 4.72
C LEU A 130 10.73 -21.15 3.94
N PHE A 131 10.85 -20.43 2.82
CA PHE A 131 11.97 -20.60 1.89
C PHE A 131 13.10 -19.58 2.08
N LEU A 132 12.87 -18.49 2.81
CA LEU A 132 13.90 -17.50 3.13
C LEU A 132 14.25 -17.63 4.62
N PRO A 133 15.29 -18.42 4.95
CA PRO A 133 15.77 -18.47 6.32
C PRO A 133 16.11 -17.06 6.79
N GLU A 134 15.92 -16.82 8.09
CA GLU A 134 16.13 -15.53 8.75
C GLU A 134 15.09 -14.44 8.44
N MET A 135 14.14 -14.62 7.53
CA MET A 135 13.11 -13.60 7.28
C MET A 135 12.26 -13.29 8.52
N ILE A 136 11.82 -14.32 9.26
CA ILE A 136 11.07 -14.12 10.52
C ILE A 136 11.92 -13.37 11.57
N PRO A 137 13.13 -13.83 11.93
CA PRO A 137 14.01 -13.08 12.83
C PRO A 137 14.28 -11.64 12.37
N PHE A 138 14.55 -11.43 11.08
CA PHE A 138 14.78 -10.12 10.50
C PHE A 138 13.56 -9.20 10.65
N SER A 139 12.36 -9.67 10.29
CA SER A 139 11.12 -8.91 10.45
C SER A 139 10.80 -8.62 11.91
N ALA A 140 10.93 -9.62 12.80
CA ALA A 140 10.69 -9.47 14.23
C ALA A 140 11.59 -8.39 14.83
N ASN A 141 12.90 -8.50 14.61
CA ASN A 141 13.88 -7.57 15.16
C ASN A 141 13.82 -6.19 14.49
N SER A 142 13.39 -6.09 13.24
CA SER A 142 13.21 -4.79 12.58
C SER A 142 12.00 -4.02 13.10
N LEU A 143 10.92 -4.72 13.45
CA LEU A 143 9.66 -4.11 13.87
C LEU A 143 9.63 -3.75 15.36
N ILE A 144 10.27 -4.54 16.23
CA ILE A 144 10.25 -4.33 17.68
C ILE A 144 11.03 -3.08 18.14
N ILE A 145 11.93 -2.54 17.29
CA ILE A 145 12.69 -1.32 17.58
C ILE A 145 11.76 -0.13 17.83
N SER A 146 10.60 -0.11 17.18
CA SER A 146 9.61 0.95 17.41
C SER A 146 8.90 0.73 18.73
N GLN A 147 8.91 1.75 19.60
CA GLN A 147 8.14 1.76 20.85
C GLN A 147 6.63 1.55 20.62
N ALA A 148 6.11 1.89 19.44
CA ALA A 148 4.71 1.66 19.09
C ALA A 148 4.38 0.17 18.86
N ASN A 149 5.40 -0.70 18.75
CA ASN A 149 5.27 -2.12 18.48
C ASN A 149 5.55 -3.04 19.68
N VAL A 150 5.65 -2.48 20.90
CA VAL A 150 5.89 -3.24 22.14
C VAL A 150 4.86 -4.35 22.35
N TYR A 151 3.64 -4.19 21.82
CA TYR A 151 2.57 -5.21 21.89
C TYR A 151 2.97 -6.59 21.35
N LEU A 152 4.01 -6.69 20.52
CA LEU A 152 4.55 -7.96 20.00
C LEU A 152 5.23 -8.81 21.08
N GLY A 153 5.64 -8.22 22.20
CA GLY A 153 6.26 -8.92 23.33
C GLY A 153 5.30 -9.20 24.50
N GLU A 154 4.03 -8.81 24.38
CA GLU A 154 3.06 -8.86 25.48
C GLU A 154 2.41 -10.24 25.66
N SER A 155 1.65 -10.40 26.75
CA SER A 155 0.77 -11.57 26.92
C SER A 155 -0.21 -11.73 25.75
N TYR A 156 -0.59 -12.97 25.42
CA TYR A 156 -1.37 -13.26 24.20
C TYR A 156 -2.65 -12.43 24.06
N LEU A 157 -3.40 -12.23 25.16
CA LEU A 157 -4.65 -11.46 25.12
C LEU A 157 -4.40 -9.97 24.83
N VAL A 158 -3.37 -9.39 25.45
CA VAL A 158 -2.97 -7.99 25.21
C VAL A 158 -2.44 -7.84 23.79
N PHE A 159 -1.57 -8.75 23.37
CA PHE A 159 -1.05 -8.84 22.02
C PHE A 159 -2.18 -8.84 20.98
N ILE A 160 -3.15 -9.77 21.07
CA ILE A 160 -4.14 -9.95 19.99
C ILE A 160 -5.10 -8.76 19.90
N ILE A 161 -5.53 -8.19 21.03
CA ILE A 161 -6.39 -6.99 21.05
C ILE A 161 -5.64 -5.81 20.42
N SER A 162 -4.38 -5.62 20.81
CA SER A 162 -3.54 -4.53 20.31
C SER A 162 -3.23 -4.71 18.83
N ALA A 163 -2.87 -5.91 18.41
CA ALA A 163 -2.60 -6.27 17.02
C ALA A 163 -3.80 -5.98 16.13
N VAL A 164 -5.03 -6.32 16.56
CA VAL A 164 -6.23 -5.99 15.79
C VAL A 164 -6.36 -4.48 15.60
N ILE A 165 -6.29 -3.68 16.67
CA ILE A 165 -6.50 -2.23 16.56
C ILE A 165 -5.38 -1.56 15.76
N ILE A 166 -4.13 -1.90 16.07
CA ILE A 166 -2.95 -1.33 15.42
C ILE A 166 -2.91 -1.71 13.95
N GLN A 167 -3.07 -2.99 13.59
CA GLN A 167 -2.91 -3.43 12.20
C GLN A 167 -4.04 -2.97 11.30
N PHE A 168 -5.27 -2.83 11.81
CA PHE A 168 -6.33 -2.15 11.04
C PHE A 168 -6.03 -0.66 10.82
N SER A 169 -5.43 0.00 11.81
CA SER A 169 -5.01 1.41 11.69
C SER A 169 -3.89 1.56 10.66
N VAL A 170 -2.83 0.75 10.75
CA VAL A 170 -1.72 0.69 9.79
C VAL A 170 -2.23 0.44 8.37
N ALA A 171 -3.00 -0.62 8.16
CA ALA A 171 -3.52 -0.94 6.83
C ALA A 171 -4.42 0.18 6.28
N PHE A 172 -5.27 0.79 7.12
CA PHE A 172 -6.08 1.91 6.67
C PHE A 172 -5.21 3.10 6.24
N TYR A 173 -4.23 3.49 7.06
CA TYR A 173 -3.31 4.59 6.77
C TYR A 173 -2.54 4.35 5.46
N GLU A 174 -1.89 3.19 5.34
CA GLU A 174 -1.05 2.88 4.19
C GLU A 174 -1.86 2.76 2.89
N GLU A 175 -3.04 2.15 2.95
CA GLU A 175 -3.93 2.06 1.79
C GLU A 175 -4.54 3.40 1.42
N ALA A 176 -4.89 4.23 2.41
CA ALA A 176 -5.38 5.59 2.16
C ALA A 176 -4.36 6.43 1.40
N ILE A 177 -3.08 6.38 1.77
CA ILE A 177 -2.03 7.08 1.04
C ILE A 177 -1.78 6.43 -0.32
N SER A 178 -1.51 5.13 -0.35
CA SER A 178 -1.02 4.46 -1.57
C SER A 178 -2.13 4.33 -2.62
N ARG A 179 -3.24 3.69 -2.26
CA ARG A 179 -4.30 3.36 -3.23
C ARG A 179 -5.35 4.47 -3.27
N GLY A 180 -5.71 4.99 -2.10
CA GLY A 180 -6.70 6.04 -1.94
C GLY A 180 -6.27 7.35 -2.57
N PHE A 181 -5.05 7.81 -2.28
CA PHE A 181 -4.49 9.06 -2.78
C PHE A 181 -3.60 8.84 -4.02
N LEU A 182 -2.42 8.23 -3.89
CA LEU A 182 -1.41 8.20 -4.96
C LEU A 182 -1.91 7.53 -6.24
N THR A 183 -2.45 6.31 -6.14
CA THR A 183 -2.96 5.58 -7.32
C THR A 183 -4.17 6.29 -7.93
N ASN A 184 -5.15 6.66 -7.10
CA ASN A 184 -6.39 7.30 -7.54
C ASN A 184 -6.15 8.66 -8.20
N ARG A 185 -5.38 9.54 -7.55
CA ARG A 185 -5.05 10.86 -8.08
C ARG A 185 -4.08 10.77 -9.24
N GLY A 186 -3.08 9.89 -9.17
CA GLY A 186 -2.13 9.69 -10.25
C GLY A 186 -2.80 9.37 -11.58
N ASN A 187 -3.89 8.60 -11.56
CA ASN A 187 -4.66 8.25 -12.77
C ASN A 187 -5.33 9.45 -13.47
N ASP A 188 -5.46 10.59 -12.81
CA ASP A 188 -5.97 11.82 -13.44
C ASP A 188 -4.88 12.58 -14.20
N TYR A 189 -3.60 12.30 -13.93
CA TYR A 189 -2.46 13.00 -14.56
C TYR A 189 -1.69 12.10 -15.54
N VAL A 190 -1.54 10.82 -15.20
CA VAL A 190 -0.79 9.84 -15.99
C VAL A 190 -1.68 8.64 -16.33
N SER A 191 -1.19 7.77 -17.21
CA SER A 191 -1.92 6.54 -17.54
C SER A 191 -2.25 5.71 -16.29
N LYS A 192 -3.37 4.99 -16.30
CA LYS A 192 -3.80 4.10 -15.21
C LYS A 192 -2.66 3.24 -14.67
N MET A 193 -1.93 2.54 -15.55
CA MET A 193 -0.85 1.67 -15.12
C MET A 193 0.39 2.44 -14.64
N SER A 194 0.67 3.63 -15.19
CA SER A 194 1.72 4.51 -14.63
C SER A 194 1.41 4.89 -13.19
N ALA A 195 0.17 5.26 -12.87
CA ALA A 195 -0.25 5.57 -11.51
C ALA A 195 -0.13 4.36 -10.56
N VAL A 196 -0.51 3.18 -11.04
CA VAL A 196 -0.33 1.90 -10.31
C VAL A 196 1.15 1.67 -10.00
N ILE A 197 2.04 1.79 -11.00
CA ILE A 197 3.49 1.54 -10.81
C ILE A 197 4.11 2.57 -9.88
N ILE A 198 3.85 3.87 -10.06
CA ILE A 198 4.36 4.93 -9.18
C ILE A 198 3.99 4.65 -7.71
N SER A 199 2.70 4.34 -7.45
CA SER A 199 2.24 4.03 -6.10
C SER A 199 2.81 2.72 -5.55
N SER A 200 3.01 1.70 -6.40
CA SER A 200 3.52 0.40 -5.95
C SER A 200 5.00 0.46 -5.62
N VAL A 201 5.78 1.24 -6.38
CA VAL A 201 7.18 1.54 -6.06
C VAL A 201 7.26 2.32 -4.75
N PHE A 202 6.43 3.35 -4.55
CA PHE A 202 6.36 4.06 -3.27
C PHE A 202 6.13 3.10 -2.09
N PHE A 203 5.12 2.22 -2.20
CA PHE A 203 4.77 1.26 -1.17
C PHE A 203 5.88 0.21 -0.91
N GLY A 204 6.51 -0.29 -1.97
CA GLY A 204 7.63 -1.22 -1.87
C GLY A 204 8.88 -0.61 -1.21
N MET A 205 9.20 0.63 -1.57
CA MET A 205 10.33 1.35 -0.97
C MET A 205 10.13 1.60 0.54
N GLY A 206 8.87 1.68 1.00
CA GLY A 206 8.56 1.70 2.45
C GLY A 206 9.09 0.48 3.20
N HIS A 207 9.04 -0.71 2.57
CA HIS A 207 9.60 -1.94 3.12
C HIS A 207 11.11 -2.03 2.90
N PHE A 208 11.61 -1.50 1.78
CA PHE A 208 13.05 -1.37 1.58
C PHE A 208 13.72 -0.51 2.66
N ALA A 209 13.02 0.49 3.20
CA ALA A 209 13.53 1.40 4.22
C ALA A 209 14.04 0.70 5.48
N TYR A 210 13.59 -0.53 5.76
CA TYR A 210 14.14 -1.34 6.85
C TYR A 210 15.63 -1.62 6.70
N ILE A 211 16.22 -1.49 5.49
CA ILE A 211 17.68 -1.52 5.31
C ILE A 211 18.43 -0.49 6.16
N PHE A 212 17.77 0.62 6.54
CA PHE A 212 18.35 1.68 7.36
C PHE A 212 18.26 1.41 8.86
N ASN A 213 17.55 0.36 9.29
CA ASN A 213 17.56 -0.07 10.69
C ASN A 213 18.93 -0.65 11.06
N LEU A 214 19.44 -0.32 12.25
CA LEU A 214 20.72 -0.85 12.74
C LEU A 214 20.75 -2.38 12.79
N VAL A 215 19.59 -3.01 13.06
CA VAL A 215 19.42 -4.46 13.06
C VAL A 215 19.76 -5.08 11.71
N SER A 216 19.55 -4.38 10.60
CA SER A 216 19.81 -4.88 9.24
C SER A 216 21.29 -5.16 8.98
N LEU A 217 22.20 -4.60 9.78
CA LEU A 217 23.64 -4.93 9.71
C LEU A 217 23.94 -6.38 10.13
N GLY A 218 23.05 -6.99 10.93
CA GLY A 218 23.17 -8.38 11.38
C GLY A 218 22.51 -9.40 10.46
N TYR A 219 21.94 -8.98 9.33
CA TYR A 219 21.16 -9.84 8.43
C TYR A 219 21.63 -9.73 6.97
N PRO A 220 21.35 -10.73 6.13
CA PRO A 220 21.64 -10.66 4.71
C PRO A 220 20.93 -9.50 4.02
N ILE A 221 21.69 -8.70 3.27
CA ILE A 221 21.19 -7.49 2.60
C ILE A 221 20.03 -7.77 1.63
N PHE A 222 19.92 -8.99 1.10
CA PHE A 222 18.86 -9.35 0.16
C PHE A 222 17.47 -9.41 0.81
N LEU A 223 17.35 -9.53 2.15
CA LEU A 223 16.05 -9.61 2.83
C LEU A 223 15.20 -8.34 2.64
N PRO A 224 15.70 -7.11 2.92
CA PRO A 224 14.97 -5.87 2.56
C PRO A 224 14.60 -5.76 1.07
N PHE A 225 15.44 -6.28 0.16
CA PHE A 225 15.15 -6.24 -1.27
C PHE A 225 14.00 -7.19 -1.65
N ILE A 226 13.98 -8.41 -1.10
CA ILE A 226 12.88 -9.33 -1.33
C ILE A 226 11.58 -8.75 -0.77
N TRP A 227 11.61 -8.21 0.46
CA TRP A 227 10.44 -7.58 1.07
C TRP A 227 9.91 -6.40 0.24
N CYS A 228 10.82 -5.59 -0.33
CA CYS A 228 10.47 -4.53 -1.27
C CYS A 228 9.78 -5.07 -2.53
N ILE A 229 10.34 -6.11 -3.17
CA ILE A 229 9.77 -6.70 -4.39
C ILE A 229 8.38 -7.28 -4.13
N GLU A 230 8.21 -8.00 -3.02
CA GLU A 230 6.92 -8.54 -2.58
C GLU A 230 5.88 -7.43 -2.41
N ALA A 231 6.25 -6.38 -1.67
CA ALA A 231 5.39 -5.22 -1.48
C ALA A 231 5.07 -4.50 -2.80
N ILE A 232 5.98 -4.41 -3.77
CA ILE A 232 5.67 -3.88 -5.11
C ILE A 232 4.63 -4.76 -5.82
N ILE A 233 4.79 -6.08 -5.79
CA ILE A 233 3.87 -7.02 -6.44
C ILE A 233 2.47 -6.91 -5.83
N ILE A 234 2.38 -6.95 -4.50
CA ILE A 234 1.14 -6.73 -3.74
C ILE A 234 0.58 -5.34 -4.09
N GLY A 235 1.43 -4.31 -4.08
CA GLY A 235 1.19 -2.95 -4.56
C GLY A 235 0.35 -2.91 -5.82
N ILE A 236 0.86 -3.56 -6.86
CA ILE A 236 0.26 -3.61 -8.19
C ILE A 236 -1.12 -4.28 -8.12
N ILE A 237 -1.23 -5.46 -7.50
CA ILE A 237 -2.48 -6.21 -7.40
C ILE A 237 -3.57 -5.37 -6.72
N LEU A 238 -3.25 -4.78 -5.57
CA LEU A 238 -4.19 -3.99 -4.78
C LEU A 238 -4.62 -2.71 -5.53
N SER A 239 -3.67 -1.97 -6.10
CA SER A 239 -3.95 -0.75 -6.86
C SER A 239 -4.81 -1.03 -8.09
N MET A 240 -4.58 -2.14 -8.79
CA MET A 240 -5.42 -2.53 -9.92
C MET A 240 -6.87 -2.85 -9.52
N LEU A 241 -7.06 -3.51 -8.37
CA LEU A 241 -8.39 -3.79 -7.84
C LEU A 241 -9.12 -2.49 -7.49
N VAL A 242 -8.48 -1.59 -6.75
CA VAL A 242 -9.08 -0.30 -6.35
C VAL A 242 -9.43 0.52 -7.59
N MET A 243 -8.54 0.61 -8.58
CA MET A 243 -8.80 1.36 -9.81
C MET A 243 -9.97 0.80 -10.62
N ARG A 244 -10.15 -0.52 -10.62
CA ARG A 244 -11.21 -1.17 -11.40
C ARG A 244 -12.56 -1.16 -10.68
N ARG A 245 -12.57 -1.41 -9.38
CA ARG A 245 -13.80 -1.58 -8.59
C ARG A 245 -14.23 -0.30 -7.89
N ARG A 246 -13.32 0.66 -7.71
CA ARG A 246 -13.52 1.88 -6.90
C ARG A 246 -13.89 1.55 -5.46
N TRP A 247 -13.33 0.46 -4.92
CA TRP A 247 -13.52 -0.02 -3.55
C TRP A 247 -12.16 -0.18 -2.88
N ILE A 248 -11.94 0.51 -1.76
CA ILE A 248 -10.70 0.38 -1.00
C ILE A 248 -10.81 -0.58 0.19
N PHE A 249 -12.02 -0.74 0.74
CA PHE A 249 -12.24 -1.59 1.91
C PHE A 249 -11.79 -3.06 1.77
N PRO A 250 -11.97 -3.76 0.62
CA PRO A 250 -11.47 -5.13 0.46
C PRO A 250 -9.96 -5.23 0.67
N VAL A 251 -9.24 -4.19 0.24
CA VAL A 251 -7.79 -4.11 0.32
C VAL A 251 -7.36 -3.84 1.75
N ILE A 252 -7.98 -2.86 2.43
CA ILE A 252 -7.72 -2.56 3.84
C ILE A 252 -7.97 -3.81 4.70
N PHE A 253 -9.08 -4.49 4.47
CA PHE A 253 -9.41 -5.72 5.21
C PHE A 253 -8.37 -6.82 4.98
N ALA A 254 -8.04 -7.13 3.73
CA ALA A 254 -7.08 -8.20 3.43
C ALA A 254 -5.69 -7.90 4.01
N HIS A 255 -5.24 -6.65 3.86
CA HIS A 255 -3.96 -6.18 4.39
C HIS A 255 -3.94 -6.23 5.92
N ALA A 256 -4.96 -5.69 6.60
CA ALA A 256 -5.04 -5.71 8.06
C ALA A 256 -5.02 -7.14 8.63
N ILE A 257 -5.85 -8.03 8.08
CA ILE A 257 -5.90 -9.42 8.55
C ILE A 257 -4.59 -10.15 8.25
N ASN A 258 -3.95 -9.89 7.10
CA ASN A 258 -2.63 -10.44 6.85
C ASN A 258 -1.63 -9.98 7.91
N ASN A 259 -1.54 -8.67 8.17
CA ASN A 259 -0.60 -8.17 9.17
C ASN A 259 -0.87 -8.70 10.58
N ILE A 260 -2.13 -9.01 10.94
CA ILE A 260 -2.44 -9.69 12.21
C ILE A 260 -1.89 -11.11 12.21
N ILE A 261 -2.03 -11.85 11.10
CA ILE A 261 -1.45 -13.20 10.95
C ILE A 261 0.07 -13.14 11.01
N SER A 262 0.71 -12.21 10.29
CA SER A 262 2.17 -12.02 10.32
C SER A 262 2.63 -11.60 11.71
N ALA A 263 1.94 -10.66 12.37
CA ALA A 263 2.25 -10.24 13.75
C ALA A 263 2.11 -11.40 14.75
N HIS A 264 1.16 -12.31 14.56
CA HIS A 264 1.05 -13.53 15.36
C HIS A 264 2.26 -14.46 15.15
N ALA A 265 2.78 -14.55 13.92
CA ALA A 265 4.01 -15.30 13.67
C ALA A 265 5.22 -14.68 14.38
N LEU A 266 5.33 -13.35 14.40
CA LEU A 266 6.40 -12.65 15.11
C LEU A 266 6.24 -12.75 16.64
N TRP A 267 5.02 -12.62 17.16
CA TRP A 267 4.72 -12.83 18.57
C TRP A 267 5.13 -14.24 19.02
N ASN A 268 4.78 -15.26 18.22
CA ASN A 268 5.14 -16.66 18.51
C ASN A 268 6.66 -16.87 18.53
N TYR A 269 7.39 -16.23 17.62
CA TYR A 269 8.86 -16.19 17.62
C TYR A 269 9.42 -15.55 18.90
N PHE A 270 8.85 -14.43 19.37
CA PHE A 270 9.26 -13.81 20.63
C PHE A 270 8.95 -14.67 21.87
N GLN A 271 8.00 -15.59 21.79
CA GLN A 271 7.77 -16.61 22.82
C GLN A 271 8.80 -17.77 22.78
N GLY A 272 9.81 -17.69 21.91
CA GLY A 272 10.86 -18.70 21.77
C GLY A 272 10.47 -19.91 20.91
N ASN A 273 9.36 -19.83 20.18
CA ASN A 273 8.92 -20.91 19.29
C ASN A 273 9.54 -20.78 17.90
N GLU A 274 9.81 -21.92 17.27
CA GLU A 274 10.25 -21.95 15.89
C GLU A 274 9.07 -21.76 14.92
N PHE A 275 9.31 -21.02 13.82
CA PHE A 275 8.31 -20.84 12.76
C PHE A 275 7.83 -22.16 12.14
N THR A 276 8.65 -23.22 12.19
CA THR A 276 8.31 -24.58 11.73
C THR A 276 7.01 -25.09 12.33
N ILE A 277 6.69 -24.72 13.58
CA ILE A 277 5.43 -25.06 14.25
C ILE A 277 4.25 -24.42 13.53
N LEU A 278 4.30 -23.11 13.29
CA LEU A 278 3.24 -22.39 12.56
C LEU A 278 3.14 -22.85 11.11
N ALA A 279 4.26 -23.09 10.46
CA ALA A 279 4.35 -23.57 9.09
C ALA A 279 3.72 -24.97 8.91
N THR A 280 3.72 -25.79 9.97
CA THR A 280 3.21 -27.17 9.94
C THR A 280 1.75 -27.26 10.39
N PHE A 281 1.34 -26.48 11.39
CA PHE A 281 0.02 -26.63 12.00
C PHE A 281 -0.98 -25.53 11.64
N PHE A 282 -0.51 -24.31 11.43
CA PHE A 282 -1.39 -23.16 11.21
C PHE A 282 -1.56 -22.82 9.73
N TYR A 283 -0.46 -22.58 9.02
CA TYR A 283 -0.50 -22.20 7.60
C TYR A 283 -1.14 -23.26 6.68
N PRO A 284 -0.93 -24.58 6.86
CA PRO A 284 -1.55 -25.57 5.98
C PRO A 284 -3.09 -25.53 6.04
N ILE A 285 -3.68 -25.27 7.21
CA ILE A 285 -5.13 -25.11 7.34
C ILE A 285 -5.59 -23.90 6.51
N LEU A 286 -4.89 -22.77 6.63
CA LEU A 286 -5.20 -21.56 5.86
C LEU A 286 -5.04 -21.79 4.34
N LEU A 287 -4.00 -22.50 3.92
CA LEU A 287 -3.76 -22.83 2.51
C LEU A 287 -4.82 -23.78 1.96
N VAL A 288 -5.30 -24.75 2.74
CA VAL A 288 -6.42 -25.63 2.36
C VAL A 288 -7.70 -24.80 2.18
N ILE A 289 -8.00 -23.86 3.09
CA ILE A 289 -9.13 -22.93 2.92
C ILE A 289 -8.95 -22.11 1.63
N GLY A 290 -7.75 -21.61 1.37
CA GLY A 290 -7.42 -20.90 0.14
C GLY A 290 -7.64 -21.74 -1.11
N LEU A 291 -7.24 -23.00 -1.11
CA LEU A 291 -7.47 -23.94 -2.21
C LEU A 291 -8.97 -24.16 -2.46
N VAL A 292 -9.76 -24.34 -1.40
CA VAL A 292 -11.21 -24.48 -1.51
C VAL A 292 -11.83 -23.21 -2.10
N LEU A 293 -11.44 -22.03 -1.60
CA LEU A 293 -11.90 -20.73 -2.11
C LEU A 293 -11.51 -20.53 -3.58
N PHE A 294 -10.31 -20.95 -3.97
CA PHE A 294 -9.83 -20.92 -5.34
C PHE A 294 -10.72 -21.75 -6.26
N ILE A 295 -11.01 -22.99 -5.88
CA ILE A 295 -11.87 -23.90 -6.66
C ILE A 295 -13.28 -23.31 -6.81
N LEU A 296 -13.89 -22.88 -5.69
CA LEU A 296 -15.26 -22.35 -5.68
C LEU A 296 -15.42 -21.05 -6.47
N ASN A 297 -14.38 -20.22 -6.55
CA ASN A 297 -14.40 -18.92 -7.22
C ASN A 297 -13.55 -18.89 -8.49
N PHE A 298 -13.18 -20.05 -9.04
CA PHE A 298 -12.25 -20.15 -10.16
C PHE A 298 -12.62 -19.28 -11.38
N PRO A 299 -13.89 -19.23 -11.85
CA PRO A 299 -14.26 -18.37 -12.98
C PRO A 299 -13.98 -16.90 -12.71
N LEU A 300 -14.30 -16.41 -11.51
CA LEU A 300 -14.06 -15.03 -11.10
C LEU A 300 -12.56 -14.73 -11.05
N ILE A 301 -11.77 -15.65 -10.48
CA ILE A 301 -10.31 -15.51 -10.35
C ILE A 301 -9.66 -15.51 -11.72
N ARG A 302 -10.00 -16.46 -12.60
CA ARG A 302 -9.49 -16.53 -13.97
C ARG A 302 -9.76 -15.24 -14.74
N ASP A 303 -10.97 -14.72 -14.67
CA ASP A 303 -11.34 -13.49 -15.37
C ASP A 303 -10.61 -12.27 -14.78
N ALA A 304 -10.43 -12.22 -13.46
CA ALA A 304 -9.64 -11.19 -12.79
C ALA A 304 -8.17 -11.23 -13.22
N LEU A 305 -7.55 -12.42 -13.24
CA LEU A 305 -6.16 -12.63 -13.67
C LEU A 305 -5.95 -12.28 -15.14
N SER A 306 -6.84 -12.72 -16.03
CA SER A 306 -6.81 -12.39 -17.47
C SER A 306 -6.81 -10.88 -17.70
N ILE A 307 -7.70 -10.17 -17.01
CA ILE A 307 -7.81 -8.72 -17.13
C ILE A 307 -6.61 -8.03 -16.49
N GLY A 308 -6.15 -8.50 -15.34
CA GLY A 308 -4.96 -7.97 -14.69
C GLY A 308 -3.71 -8.12 -15.57
N PHE A 309 -3.49 -9.30 -16.13
CA PHE A 309 -2.39 -9.56 -17.05
C PHE A 309 -2.50 -8.72 -18.32
N LYS A 310 -3.70 -8.53 -18.87
CA LYS A 310 -3.93 -7.65 -20.01
C LYS A 310 -3.53 -6.20 -19.69
N ASP A 311 -4.01 -5.66 -18.57
CA ASP A 311 -3.69 -4.30 -18.12
C ASP A 311 -2.17 -4.15 -17.89
N LEU A 312 -1.53 -5.08 -17.19
CA LEU A 312 -0.07 -5.06 -16.99
C LEU A 312 0.69 -5.15 -18.31
N LYS A 313 0.27 -6.01 -19.23
CA LYS A 313 0.88 -6.12 -20.57
C LYS A 313 0.72 -4.83 -21.38
N THR A 314 -0.37 -4.09 -21.21
CA THR A 314 -0.53 -2.79 -21.88
C THR A 314 0.47 -1.74 -21.39
N TYR A 315 0.93 -1.84 -20.14
CA TYR A 315 1.96 -0.93 -19.61
C TYR A 315 3.27 -1.00 -20.40
N PHE A 316 3.70 -2.20 -20.78
CA PHE A 316 4.93 -2.45 -21.53
C PHE A 316 4.78 -2.31 -23.06
N LYS A 317 3.61 -1.89 -23.53
CA LYS A 317 3.35 -1.60 -24.94
C LYS A 317 3.38 -0.10 -25.20
N ASN A 318 3.67 0.26 -26.45
CA ASN A 318 3.56 1.63 -26.92
C ASN A 318 2.09 2.05 -26.87
N ASN A 319 1.80 3.23 -26.33
CA ASN A 319 0.43 3.74 -26.25
C ASN A 319 -0.06 4.22 -27.63
N PRO A 320 -1.05 3.51 -28.25
CA PRO A 320 -1.52 3.85 -29.59
C PRO A 320 -2.32 5.16 -29.61
N GLN A 321 -2.92 5.57 -28.49
CA GLN A 321 -3.74 6.79 -28.42
C GLN A 321 -2.92 8.07 -28.61
N ILE A 322 -1.64 8.02 -28.25
CA ILE A 322 -0.68 9.13 -28.37
C ILE A 322 0.43 8.85 -29.37
N LYS A 323 0.33 7.75 -30.14
CA LYS A 323 1.36 7.28 -31.07
C LYS A 323 2.76 7.26 -30.44
N GLU A 324 2.86 6.70 -29.23
CA GLU A 324 4.10 6.65 -28.45
C GLU A 324 5.20 5.88 -29.21
N PRO A 325 6.35 6.51 -29.52
CA PRO A 325 7.50 5.78 -30.02
C PRO A 325 8.19 4.97 -28.92
N THR A 326 9.03 4.01 -29.29
CA THR A 326 9.58 3.01 -28.36
C THR A 326 10.50 3.59 -27.29
N ASP A 327 11.27 4.61 -27.64
CA ASP A 327 12.11 5.39 -26.72
C ASP A 327 11.27 6.14 -25.67
N HIS A 328 10.16 6.77 -26.08
CA HIS A 328 9.24 7.43 -25.15
C HIS A 328 8.64 6.46 -24.14
N LYS A 329 8.34 5.22 -24.55
CA LYS A 329 7.87 4.16 -23.63
C LYS A 329 8.92 3.84 -22.56
N ILE A 330 10.18 3.68 -22.95
CA ILE A 330 11.28 3.38 -21.99
C ILE A 330 11.40 4.56 -21.01
N ILE A 331 11.41 5.79 -21.52
CA ILE A 331 11.44 7.00 -20.70
C ILE A 331 10.24 7.06 -19.75
N ARG A 332 9.02 6.76 -20.22
CA ARG A 332 7.82 6.68 -19.38
C ARG A 332 8.01 5.73 -18.20
N ILE A 333 8.49 4.52 -18.46
CA ILE A 333 8.70 3.50 -17.42
C ILE A 333 9.76 3.96 -16.42
N MET A 334 10.89 4.48 -16.89
CA MET A 334 11.95 5.02 -16.02
C MET A 334 11.45 6.17 -15.15
N LEU A 335 10.67 7.09 -15.73
CA LEU A 335 10.08 8.20 -15.00
C LEU A 335 9.07 7.69 -13.96
N ASP A 336 8.22 6.71 -14.27
CA ASP A 336 7.25 6.18 -13.31
C ASP A 336 7.96 5.57 -12.08
N VAL A 337 9.04 4.82 -12.28
CA VAL A 337 9.87 4.28 -11.19
C VAL A 337 10.55 5.40 -10.41
N LEU A 338 11.18 6.35 -11.12
CA LEU A 338 11.86 7.50 -10.50
C LEU A 338 10.90 8.32 -9.63
N PHE A 339 9.72 8.65 -10.14
CA PHE A 339 8.73 9.43 -9.37
C PHE A 339 8.18 8.63 -8.20
N GLY A 340 7.99 7.31 -8.31
CA GLY A 340 7.65 6.46 -7.16
C GLY A 340 8.71 6.53 -6.05
N PHE A 341 9.99 6.49 -6.44
CA PHE A 341 11.12 6.63 -5.51
C PHE A 341 11.23 8.04 -4.90
N LEU A 342 11.06 9.11 -5.69
CA LEU A 342 11.08 10.49 -5.19
C LEU A 342 9.95 10.76 -4.20
N ILE A 343 8.75 10.23 -4.48
CA ILE A 343 7.61 10.32 -3.54
C ILE A 343 7.92 9.57 -2.25
N PHE A 344 8.59 8.42 -2.34
CA PHE A 344 9.03 7.68 -1.15
C PHE A 344 10.00 8.51 -0.31
N ILE A 345 11.01 9.15 -0.91
CA ILE A 345 11.94 10.03 -0.19
C ILE A 345 11.17 11.11 0.59
N ILE A 346 10.23 11.78 -0.07
CA ILE A 346 9.41 12.81 0.57
C ILE A 346 8.58 12.23 1.71
N GLY A 347 7.91 11.10 1.48
CA GLY A 347 7.13 10.43 2.52
C GLY A 347 7.97 10.07 3.72
N TYR A 348 9.11 9.42 3.49
CA TYR A 348 10.03 9.00 4.55
C TYR A 348 10.53 10.15 5.43
N PHE A 349 10.77 11.35 4.85
CA PHE A 349 11.23 12.50 5.62
C PHE A 349 10.10 13.35 6.23
N LEU A 350 8.88 13.27 5.72
CA LEU A 350 7.75 14.09 6.15
C LEU A 350 6.71 13.36 7.00
N THR A 351 6.75 12.02 7.10
CA THR A 351 5.69 11.24 7.77
C THR A 351 6.26 10.08 8.54
#